data_AF-A0A9Q0XM01-F1
#
_entry.id   AF-A0A9Q0XM01-F1
#
_cell.length_a   1.000
_cell.length_b   1.000
_cell.length_c   1.000
_cell.angle_alpha   90.00
_cell.angle_beta   90.00
_cell.angle_gamma   90.00
#
_symmetry.space_group_name_H-M   'P 1'
#
loop_
_entity.id
_entity.type
_entity.pdbx_description
1 polymer ?
#
loop_
_entity_poly.entity_id
_entity_poly.type
_entity_poly.pdbx_seq_one_letter_code
_entity_poly.pdbx_strand_id
1 'polypeptide(L)'
;MKLEARVWVAILTYWIRLHFFPKGLAPLIRKDDFKSKWEGAIISKILSLGLSQDLLFTMKYDQTKAVIKQRVTDSERQLDIASSPAFIVNNSC
;
A
#
# COMPACT_ATOMS: atom_id res chain seq x y z
N MET A 1 -8.26 5.12 11.45
CA MET A 1 -8.08 4.52 10.12
C MET A 1 -9.44 4.47 9.43
N LYS A 2 -9.60 5.35 8.44
CA LYS A 2 -10.76 5.51 7.57
C LYS A 2 -11.06 4.22 6.83
N LEU A 3 -12.31 4.06 6.37
CA LEU A 3 -12.75 2.88 5.64
C LEU A 3 -11.87 2.59 4.43
N GLU A 4 -11.53 3.61 3.65
CA GLU A 4 -10.71 3.47 2.45
C GLU A 4 -9.31 2.90 2.76
N ALA A 5 -8.65 3.38 3.82
CA ALA A 5 -7.36 2.86 4.26
C ALA A 5 -7.44 1.38 4.66
N ARG A 6 -8.53 0.95 5.32
CA ARG A 6 -8.78 -0.46 5.65
C ARG A 6 -8.93 -1.33 4.41
N VAL A 7 -9.66 -0.84 3.42
CA VAL A 7 -9.86 -1.54 2.14
C VAL A 7 -8.52 -1.70 1.42
N TRP A 8 -7.71 -0.63 1.34
CA TRP A 8 -6.39 -0.70 0.72
C TRP A 8 -5.44 -1.67 1.42
N VAL A 9 -5.40 -1.69 2.76
CA VAL A 9 -4.60 -2.68 3.51
C VAL A 9 -5.03 -4.09 3.16
N ALA A 10 -6.33 -4.37 3.07
CA ALA A 10 -6.84 -5.69 2.72
C ALA A 10 -6.47 -6.10 1.29
N ILE A 11 -6.66 -5.21 0.31
CA ILE A 11 -6.30 -5.44 -1.10
C ILE A 11 -4.80 -5.72 -1.25
N LEU A 12 -3.96 -4.85 -0.70
CA LEU A 12 -2.51 -4.97 -0.81
C LEU A 12 -1.98 -6.21 -0.08
N THR A 13 -2.53 -6.54 1.09
CA THR A 13 -2.18 -7.77 1.82
C THR A 13 -2.56 -9.02 1.00
N TYR A 14 -3.74 -9.01 0.36
CA TYR A 14 -4.17 -10.11 -0.49
C TYR A 14 -3.26 -10.28 -1.70
N TRP A 15 -2.93 -9.19 -2.38
CA TRP A 15 -2.00 -9.21 -3.51
C TRP A 15 -0.62 -9.76 -3.12
N ILE A 16 -0.06 -9.29 -1.99
CA ILE A 16 1.19 -9.85 -1.43
C ILE A 16 1.03 -11.34 -1.11
N ARG A 17 -0.10 -11.76 -0.54
CA ARG A 17 -0.34 -13.18 -0.25
C ARG A 17 -0.33 -14.03 -1.52
N LEU A 18 -0.90 -13.54 -2.62
CA LEU A 18 -0.84 -14.23 -3.91
C LEU A 18 0.60 -14.38 -4.40
N HIS A 19 1.51 -13.46 -4.06
CA HIS A 19 2.94 -13.55 -4.36
C HIS A 19 3.67 -14.60 -3.52
N PHE A 20 3.55 -14.54 -2.19
CA PHE A 20 4.28 -15.44 -1.27
C PHE A 20 3.70 -16.84 -1.19
N PHE A 21 2.39 -16.96 -1.30
CA PHE A 21 1.66 -18.22 -1.15
C PHE A 21 0.70 -18.40 -2.32
N PRO A 22 1.21 -18.58 -3.56
CA PRO A 22 0.33 -18.82 -4.70
C PRO A 22 -0.51 -20.07 -4.46
N LYS A 23 -1.80 -19.96 -4.74
CA LYS A 23 -2.72 -21.10 -4.71
C LYS A 23 -3.54 -21.15 -6.00
N GLY A 24 -3.94 -22.34 -6.39
CA GLY A 24 -4.74 -22.56 -7.61
C GLY A 24 -4.02 -22.05 -8.86
N LEU A 25 -4.72 -21.27 -9.68
CA LEU A 25 -4.20 -20.75 -10.95
C LEU A 25 -3.24 -19.55 -10.80
N ALA A 26 -3.03 -19.04 -9.58
CA ALA A 26 -2.18 -17.87 -9.34
C ALA A 26 -0.72 -17.99 -9.87
N PRO A 27 -0.01 -19.14 -9.82
CA PRO A 27 1.29 -19.28 -10.45
C PRO A 27 1.25 -19.15 -11.98
N LEU A 28 0.16 -19.61 -12.61
CA LEU A 28 0.00 -19.56 -14.06
C LEU A 28 -0.30 -18.14 -14.52
N ILE A 29 -1.19 -17.44 -13.81
CA ILE A 29 -1.49 -16.02 -14.05
C ILE A 29 -0.24 -15.15 -13.90
N ARG A 30 0.70 -15.49 -13.00
CA ARG A 30 1.96 -14.76 -12.86
C ARG A 30 2.95 -14.95 -14.01
N LYS A 31 2.81 -16.02 -14.79
CA LYS A 31 3.62 -16.27 -16.00
C LYS A 31 2.97 -15.71 -17.25
N ASP A 32 1.74 -15.22 -17.14
CA ASP A 32 1.03 -14.58 -18.23
C ASP A 32 1.51 -13.14 -18.39
N ASP A 33 1.61 -12.68 -19.63
CA ASP A 33 2.05 -11.31 -19.96
C ASP A 33 0.93 -10.28 -19.81
N PHE A 34 -0.29 -10.75 -19.54
CA PHE A 34 -1.45 -9.89 -19.35
C PHE A 34 -1.31 -9.01 -18.10
N LYS A 35 -1.28 -7.69 -18.31
CA LYS A 35 -1.33 -6.68 -17.24
C LYS A 35 -2.76 -6.25 -16.97
N SER A 36 -3.35 -6.81 -15.92
CA SER A 36 -4.71 -6.46 -15.52
C SER A 36 -4.80 -5.02 -15.01
N LYS A 37 -5.97 -4.38 -15.21
CA LYS A 37 -6.26 -3.05 -14.61
C LYS A 37 -6.11 -3.06 -13.08
N TRP A 38 -6.40 -4.19 -12.45
CA TRP A 38 -6.25 -4.38 -11.01
C TRP A 38 -4.79 -4.35 -10.57
N GLU A 39 -3.90 -5.06 -11.27
CA GLU A 39 -2.45 -5.01 -11.02
C GLU A 39 -1.90 -3.59 -11.22
N GLY A 40 -2.31 -2.90 -12.28
CA GLY A 40 -1.94 -1.50 -12.52
C GLY A 40 -2.37 -0.55 -11.39
N ALA A 41 -3.58 -0.73 -10.85
CA ALA A 41 -4.07 0.04 -9.71
C ALA A 41 -3.27 -0.26 -8.42
N ILE A 42 -2.89 -1.53 -8.20
CA ILE A 42 -2.06 -1.92 -7.05
C ILE A 42 -0.66 -1.30 -7.15
N ILE A 43 0.00 -1.40 -8.31
CA ILE A 43 1.33 -0.82 -8.52
C ILE A 43 1.27 0.69 -8.31
N SER A 44 0.26 1.36 -8.88
CA SER A 44 0.05 2.81 -8.69
C SER A 44 -0.14 3.16 -7.21
N LYS A 45 -0.91 2.35 -6.46
CA LYS A 45 -1.11 2.58 -5.02
C LYS A 45 0.20 2.37 -4.24
N ILE A 46 0.97 1.34 -4.53
CA ILE A 46 2.26 1.06 -3.90
C ILE A 46 3.22 2.24 -4.10
N LEU A 47 3.32 2.75 -5.33
CA LEU A 47 4.13 3.94 -5.63
C LEU A 47 3.64 5.17 -4.86
N SER A 48 2.33 5.41 -4.78
CA SER A 48 1.78 6.53 -4.00
C SER A 48 2.07 6.46 -2.50
N LEU A 49 2.34 5.26 -1.98
CA LEU A 49 2.75 5.03 -0.58
C LEU A 49 4.27 5.13 -0.38
N GLY A 50 5.03 5.49 -1.42
CA GLY A 50 6.50 5.54 -1.38
C GLY A 50 7.16 4.17 -1.25
N LEU A 51 6.49 3.11 -1.73
CA LEU A 51 6.98 1.73 -1.68
C LEU A 51 7.41 1.26 -3.08
N SER A 52 8.33 0.30 -3.11
CA SER A 52 8.76 -0.41 -4.32
C SER A 52 8.30 -1.87 -4.27
N GLN A 53 7.75 -2.37 -5.38
CA GLN A 53 7.34 -3.77 -5.50
C GLN A 53 8.51 -4.73 -5.24
N ASP A 54 9.66 -4.48 -5.86
CA ASP A 54 10.83 -5.36 -5.73
C ASP A 54 11.31 -5.45 -4.29
N LEU A 55 11.29 -4.32 -3.58
CA LEU A 55 11.61 -4.28 -2.16
C LEU A 55 10.60 -5.09 -1.33
N LEU A 56 9.30 -4.97 -1.62
CA LEU A 56 8.26 -5.69 -0.89
C LEU A 56 8.33 -7.21 -1.10
N PHE A 57 8.83 -7.66 -2.26
CA PHE A 57 8.99 -9.08 -2.59
C PHE A 57 10.26 -9.71 -2.01
N THR A 58 11.29 -8.92 -1.69
CA THR A 58 12.49 -9.42 -1.00
C THR A 58 12.31 -9.58 0.51
N MET A 59 11.31 -8.92 1.10
CA MET A 59 10.95 -9.02 2.51
C MET A 59 10.20 -10.31 2.85
N LYS A 60 10.09 -10.68 4.14
CA LYS A 60 9.19 -11.76 4.57
C LYS A 60 7.74 -11.28 4.57
N TYR A 61 6.79 -12.16 4.25
CA TYR A 61 5.35 -11.85 4.20
C TYR A 61 4.84 -11.01 5.39
N ASP A 62 5.17 -11.39 6.62
CA ASP A 62 4.73 -10.67 7.82
C ASP A 62 5.36 -9.28 7.95
N GLN A 63 6.61 -9.13 7.51
CA GLN A 63 7.30 -7.84 7.46
C GLN A 63 6.65 -6.94 6.40
N THR A 64 6.41 -7.48 5.20
CA THR A 64 5.74 -6.76 4.10
C THR A 64 4.36 -6.27 4.54
N LYS A 65 3.58 -7.12 5.22
CA LYS A 65 2.27 -6.77 5.77
C LYS A 65 2.36 -5.63 6.80
N ALA A 66 3.35 -5.67 7.68
CA ALA A 66 3.57 -4.62 8.67
C ALA A 66 3.92 -3.28 8.01
N VAL A 67 4.84 -3.29 7.02
CA VAL A 67 5.25 -2.10 6.27
C VAL A 67 4.08 -1.48 5.51
N ILE A 68 3.26 -2.29 4.82
CA ILE A 68 2.07 -1.80 4.11
C ILE A 68 1.11 -1.13 5.09
N LYS A 69 0.80 -1.79 6.21
CA LYS A 69 -0.12 -1.24 7.22
C LYS A 69 0.40 0.09 7.78
N GLN A 70 1.70 0.17 8.08
CA GLN A 70 2.33 1.38 8.56
C GLN A 70 2.24 2.50 7.52
N ARG A 71 2.67 2.27 6.28
CA ARG A 71 2.66 3.30 5.23
C ARG A 71 1.27 3.80 4.88
N VAL A 72 0.27 2.92 4.85
CA VAL A 72 -1.12 3.34 4.64
C VAL A 72 -1.59 4.25 5.79
N THR A 73 -1.25 3.90 7.03
CA THR A 73 -1.61 4.70 8.21
C THR A 73 -0.89 6.06 8.22
N ASP A 74 0.39 6.08 7.88
CA ASP A 74 1.19 7.31 7.79
C ASP A 74 0.65 8.25 6.71
N SER A 75 0.33 7.71 5.53
CA SER A 75 -0.24 8.49 4.43
C SER A 75 -1.62 9.07 4.80
N GLU A 76 -2.47 8.30 5.49
CA GLU A 76 -3.75 8.82 5.98
C GLU A 76 -3.55 9.97 6.98
N ARG A 77 -2.62 9.80 7.93
CA ARG A 77 -2.31 10.84 8.92
C ARG A 77 -1.77 12.11 8.26
N GLN A 78 -0.94 11.99 7.23
CA GLN A 78 -0.44 13.14 6.47
C GLN A 78 -1.57 13.90 5.78
N LEU A 79 -2.55 13.20 5.21
CA LEU A 79 -3.74 13.82 4.60
C LEU A 79 -4.61 14.53 5.64
N ASP A 80 -4.74 13.98 6.84
CA ASP A 80 -5.50 14.60 7.94
C ASP A 80 -4.81 15.89 8.46
N ILE A 81 -3.48 15.88 8.53
CA ILE A 81 -2.70 17.08 8.88
C ILE A 81 -2.83 18.14 7.79
N ALA A 82 -2.66 17.75 6.52
CA ALA A 82 -2.74 18.68 5.38
C ALA A 82 -4.14 19.29 5.19
N SER A 83 -5.20 18.58 5.60
CA SER A 83 -6.59 19.08 5.56
C SER A 83 -7.00 19.88 6.80
N SER A 84 -6.19 19.87 7.86
CA SER A 84 -6.42 20.74 9.02
C SER A 84 -5.90 22.16 8.75
N PRO A 85 -6.68 23.22 9.03
CA PRO A 85 -6.19 24.58 8.90
C PRO A 85 -5.02 24.79 9.85
N ALA A 86 -3.84 25.08 9.30
CA ALA A 86 -2.66 25.39 10.09
C ALA A 86 -2.91 26.72 10.84
N PHE A 87 -3.08 26.66 12.16
CA PHE A 87 -2.94 27.84 13.00
C PHE A 87 -1.46 28.22 12.99
N ILE A 88 -1.10 29.16 12.11
CA ILE A 88 0.18 29.86 12.19
C ILE A 88 0.10 30.73 13.44
N VAL A 89 0.59 30.21 14.57
CA VAL A 89 0.86 31.04 15.75
C VAL A 89 2.14 31.82 15.43
N ASN A 90 1.97 33.01 14.86
CA ASN A 90 3.03 34.00 14.80
C ASN A 90 3.36 34.41 16.23
N ASN A 91 4.34 33.76 16.86
CA ASN A 91 5.02 34.30 18.02
C ASN A 91 5.79 35.54 17.55
N SER A 92 5.10 36.68 17.64
CA SER A 92 5.69 38.01 17.52
C SER A 92 6.49 38.28 18.79
N CYS A 93 7.66 38.89 18.61
CA CYS A 93 8.69 39.21 19.61
C CYS A 93 8.17 39.79 20.94
#